data_AF-A0A442SJ69-F1
#
_entry.id   AF-A0A442SJ69-F1
#
_cell.length_a   1.000
_cell.length_b   1.000
_cell.length_c   1.000
_cell.angle_alpha   90.00
_cell.angle_beta   90.00
_cell.angle_gamma   90.00
#
_symmetry.space_group_name_H-M   'P 1'
#
loop_
_entity.id
_entity.type
_entity.pdbx_description
1 polymer ?
#
loop_
_entity_poly.entity_id
_entity_poly.type
_entity_poly.pdbx_seq_one_letter_code
_entity_poly.pdbx_strand_id
1 'polypeptide(L)'
;MPALLLLLFFTTIAAIVLLLPADLIGYGKRMLATLGFVANIYFWRDTDYFSRAAEAKPLLHVWSLGVEEQFYIVFPLLIAAFARFWPRATFPAIALLTVLSLAANCLALRIGGASPAFFLLPTRAWELGTGAMVALLPPSLAPRGTTAGLLGSIGAVAILIGIINPLQTYGSIPVALPVVIGAMFLIAAGQAQQSPVNRLIATPPLVFVGLISYSLYLWHWPFIVFSQYYLVRDLNIGEIMIAGAGMAICAIVSWRYVERPFRSRAISARSVCLAAAAGASVLAAIASALIWSNGLPGRISGEAAAINAAVGTNYIVARSQIFSG
;
A
#
# COMPACT_ATOMS: atom_id res chain seq x y z
N MET A 1 -1.16 11.57 1.73
CA MET A 1 -2.40 12.02 2.42
C MET A 1 -3.45 12.70 1.54
N PRO A 2 -3.24 13.88 0.91
CA PRO A 2 -4.33 14.53 0.15
C PRO A 2 -4.91 13.67 -0.99
N ALA A 3 -4.06 12.99 -1.77
CA ALA A 3 -4.51 12.08 -2.81
C ALA A 3 -5.20 10.81 -2.26
N LEU A 4 -4.81 10.34 -1.06
CA LEU A 4 -5.50 9.25 -0.38
C LEU A 4 -6.93 9.67 0.03
N LEU A 5 -7.11 10.87 0.59
CA LEU A 5 -8.45 11.37 0.94
C LEU A 5 -9.32 11.53 -0.31
N LEU A 6 -8.74 11.99 -1.43
CA LEU A 6 -9.42 12.03 -2.73
C LEU A 6 -9.86 10.63 -3.17
N LEU A 7 -8.97 9.65 -3.11
CA LEU A 7 -9.29 8.26 -3.42
C LEU A 7 -10.43 7.75 -2.53
N LEU A 8 -10.33 7.94 -1.21
CA LEU A 8 -11.34 7.50 -0.26
C LEU A 8 -12.71 8.13 -0.55
N PHE A 9 -12.75 9.42 -0.90
CA PHE A 9 -13.98 10.09 -1.30
C PHE A 9 -14.63 9.43 -2.52
N PHE A 10 -13.90 9.25 -3.63
CA PHE A 10 -14.46 8.64 -4.84
C PHE A 10 -14.79 7.16 -4.67
N THR A 11 -13.96 6.41 -3.96
CA THR A 11 -14.24 5.01 -3.65
C THR A 11 -15.42 4.87 -2.69
N THR A 12 -15.70 5.86 -1.83
CA THR A 12 -16.89 5.85 -0.97
C THR A 12 -18.15 6.02 -1.82
N ILE A 13 -18.13 6.94 -2.79
CA ILE A 13 -19.25 7.11 -3.74
C ILE A 13 -19.48 5.80 -4.49
N ALA A 14 -18.43 5.23 -5.07
CA ALA A 14 -18.53 3.95 -5.79
C ALA A 14 -19.02 2.82 -4.87
N ALA A 15 -18.54 2.77 -3.62
CA ALA A 15 -18.95 1.77 -2.64
C ALA A 15 -20.44 1.86 -2.28
N ILE A 16 -20.96 3.07 -2.06
CA ILE A 16 -22.37 3.29 -1.75
C ILE A 16 -23.27 2.83 -2.90
N VAL A 17 -22.84 3.08 -4.14
CA VAL A 17 -23.59 2.73 -5.35
C VAL A 17 -23.53 1.23 -5.65
N LEU A 18 -22.35 0.61 -5.50
CA LEU A 18 -22.10 -0.74 -6.02
C LEU A 18 -22.18 -1.84 -4.96
N LEU A 19 -21.69 -1.60 -3.74
CA LEU A 19 -21.54 -2.68 -2.75
C LEU A 19 -22.88 -3.05 -2.12
N LEU A 20 -23.03 -4.32 -1.77
CA LEU A 20 -24.10 -4.81 -0.90
C LEU A 20 -23.97 -4.23 0.53
N PRO A 21 -25.06 -4.17 1.33
CA PRO A 21 -25.06 -3.60 2.68
C PRO A 21 -24.00 -4.21 3.60
N ALA A 22 -23.86 -5.54 3.59
CA ALA A 22 -22.83 -6.22 4.38
C ALA A 22 -21.40 -5.80 3.98
N ASP A 23 -21.13 -5.72 2.67
CA ASP A 23 -19.83 -5.30 2.15
C ASP A 23 -19.55 -3.81 2.44
N LEU A 24 -20.59 -2.98 2.45
CA LEU A 24 -20.50 -1.55 2.75
C LEU A 24 -20.14 -1.30 4.22
N ILE A 25 -20.63 -2.13 5.15
CA ILE A 25 -20.18 -2.13 6.55
C ILE A 25 -18.69 -2.47 6.61
N GLY A 26 -18.26 -3.52 5.91
CA GLY A 26 -16.86 -3.92 5.81
C GLY A 26 -15.96 -2.83 5.22
N TYR A 27 -16.45 -2.14 4.19
CA TYR A 27 -15.79 -0.97 3.58
C TYR A 27 -15.60 0.15 4.60
N GLY A 28 -16.65 0.54 5.34
CA GLY A 28 -16.57 1.58 6.37
C GLY A 28 -15.52 1.27 7.44
N LYS A 29 -15.46 0.02 7.93
CA LYS A 29 -14.45 -0.41 8.91
C LYS A 29 -13.02 -0.28 8.37
N ARG A 30 -12.79 -0.71 7.12
CA ARG A 30 -11.48 -0.61 6.46
C ARG A 30 -11.10 0.85 6.23
N MET A 31 -12.04 1.69 5.85
CA MET A 31 -11.83 3.12 5.66
C MET A 31 -11.41 3.81 6.97
N LEU A 32 -12.04 3.49 8.10
CA LEU A 32 -11.61 3.97 9.42
C LEU A 32 -10.18 3.48 9.75
N ALA A 33 -9.88 2.21 9.48
CA ALA A 33 -8.54 1.67 9.70
C ALA A 33 -7.48 2.37 8.81
N THR A 34 -7.82 2.70 7.57
CA THR A 34 -6.96 3.47 6.65
C THR A 34 -6.70 4.88 7.17
N LEU A 35 -7.74 5.59 7.62
CA LEU A 35 -7.61 6.93 8.19
C LEU A 35 -6.78 6.94 9.48
N GLY A 36 -6.83 5.86 10.25
CA GLY A 36 -6.02 5.67 11.45
C GLY A 36 -4.61 5.09 11.20
N PHE A 37 -4.20 4.88 9.95
CA PHE A 37 -2.94 4.21 9.56
C PHE A 37 -2.75 2.81 10.18
N VAL A 38 -3.84 2.09 10.43
CA VAL A 38 -3.85 0.74 11.01
C VAL A 38 -4.53 -0.28 10.08
N ALA A 39 -4.69 0.05 8.80
CA ALA A 39 -5.25 -0.87 7.80
C ALA A 39 -4.52 -2.22 7.77
N ASN A 40 -3.19 -2.20 7.89
CA ASN A 40 -2.40 -3.42 7.97
C ASN A 40 -2.74 -4.31 9.17
N ILE A 41 -2.95 -3.72 10.35
CA ILE A 41 -3.36 -4.45 11.56
C ILE A 41 -4.80 -4.97 11.40
N TYR A 42 -5.67 -4.18 10.78
CA TYR A 42 -7.03 -4.62 10.46
C TYR A 42 -7.03 -5.86 9.57
N PHE A 43 -6.28 -5.84 8.46
CA PHE A 43 -6.20 -6.99 7.54
C PHE A 43 -5.47 -8.18 8.12
N TRP A 44 -4.48 -7.98 8.99
CA TRP A 44 -3.84 -9.08 9.72
C TRP A 44 -4.84 -9.85 10.59
N ARG A 45 -5.78 -9.15 11.23
CA ARG A 45 -6.84 -9.77 12.06
C ARG A 45 -8.02 -10.30 11.24
N ASP A 46 -8.15 -9.89 9.99
CA ASP A 46 -9.19 -10.33 9.06
C ASP A 46 -8.73 -11.64 8.39
N THR A 47 -9.26 -12.78 8.88
CA THR A 47 -8.83 -14.13 8.47
C THR A 47 -9.10 -14.48 7.00
N ASP A 48 -9.97 -13.73 6.32
CA ASP A 48 -10.34 -13.94 4.91
C ASP A 48 -9.51 -13.09 3.94
N TYR A 49 -8.19 -12.97 4.13
CA TYR A 49 -7.33 -12.22 3.20
C TYR A 49 -6.76 -13.06 2.05
N PHE A 50 -6.51 -14.36 2.27
CA PHE A 50 -5.96 -15.25 1.23
C PHE A 50 -7.05 -16.00 0.46
N SER A 51 -8.32 -15.71 0.72
CA SER A 51 -9.44 -16.25 -0.05
C SER A 51 -9.68 -15.41 -1.30
N ARG A 52 -10.26 -15.99 -2.35
CA ARG A 52 -10.70 -15.21 -3.54
C ARG A 52 -11.68 -14.08 -3.19
N ALA A 53 -12.42 -14.21 -2.07
CA ALA A 53 -13.30 -13.16 -1.57
C ALA A 53 -12.53 -11.93 -1.05
N ALA A 54 -11.24 -12.06 -0.74
CA ALA A 54 -10.39 -10.95 -0.34
C ALA A 54 -10.04 -10.01 -1.49
N GLU A 55 -9.83 -10.56 -2.69
CA GLU A 55 -9.50 -9.80 -3.89
C GLU A 55 -10.65 -8.87 -4.29
N ALA A 56 -11.88 -9.17 -3.86
CA ALA A 56 -13.05 -8.32 -4.03
C ALA A 56 -13.14 -7.13 -3.05
N LYS A 57 -12.14 -6.91 -2.16
CA LYS A 57 -12.16 -5.81 -1.17
C LYS A 57 -11.58 -4.52 -1.80
N PRO A 58 -12.37 -3.43 -1.97
CA PRO A 58 -11.92 -2.25 -2.73
C PRO A 58 -10.75 -1.48 -2.10
N LEU A 59 -10.56 -1.62 -0.79
CA LEU A 59 -9.48 -0.97 -0.04
C LEU A 59 -8.41 -1.97 0.41
N LEU A 60 -8.26 -3.12 -0.28
CA LEU A 60 -7.27 -4.12 0.12
C LEU A 60 -5.86 -3.55 0.10
N HIS A 61 -5.43 -3.05 -1.06
CA HIS A 61 -4.08 -2.53 -1.32
C HIS A 61 -3.54 -1.57 -0.24
N VAL A 62 -4.40 -0.77 0.41
CA VAL A 62 -3.99 0.25 1.41
C VAL A 62 -3.34 -0.33 2.67
N TRP A 63 -3.31 -1.66 2.84
CA TRP A 63 -2.56 -2.29 3.92
C TRP A 63 -1.07 -1.91 3.86
N SER A 64 -0.45 -1.88 2.68
CA SER A 64 0.98 -1.55 2.57
C SER A 64 1.22 -0.08 2.88
N LEU A 65 0.28 0.79 2.50
CA LEU A 65 0.29 2.20 2.90
C LEU A 65 0.23 2.37 4.42
N GLY A 66 -0.54 1.55 5.14
CA GLY A 66 -0.53 1.54 6.60
C GLY A 66 0.85 1.23 7.20
N VAL A 67 1.58 0.29 6.62
CA VAL A 67 2.97 -0.03 7.01
C VAL A 67 3.90 1.16 6.73
N GLU A 68 3.80 1.75 5.54
CA GLU A 68 4.61 2.90 5.14
C GLU A 68 4.39 4.11 6.05
N GLU A 69 3.15 4.50 6.32
CA GLU A 69 2.83 5.65 7.18
C GLU A 69 3.29 5.42 8.62
N GLN A 70 3.13 4.20 9.16
CA GLN A 70 3.69 3.85 10.48
C GLN A 70 5.22 3.99 10.48
N PHE A 71 5.91 3.50 9.44
CA PHE A 71 7.35 3.65 9.30
C PHE A 71 7.75 5.14 9.21
N TYR A 72 7.07 5.95 8.41
CA TYR A 72 7.38 7.37 8.25
C TYR A 72 7.09 8.23 9.49
N ILE A 73 6.23 7.77 10.40
CA ILE A 73 6.04 8.41 11.71
C ILE A 73 7.15 7.99 12.67
N VAL A 74 7.41 6.68 12.78
CA VAL A 74 8.32 6.13 13.80
C VAL A 74 9.80 6.37 13.44
N PHE A 75 10.17 6.19 12.17
CA PHE A 75 11.56 6.17 11.73
C PHE A 75 12.28 7.53 11.88
N PRO A 76 11.71 8.68 11.52
CA PRO A 76 12.36 9.98 11.75
C PRO A 76 12.58 10.28 13.23
N LEU A 77 11.65 9.89 14.10
CA LEU A 77 11.79 10.04 15.56
C LEU A 77 12.92 9.17 16.10
N LEU A 78 13.02 7.93 15.62
CA LEU A 78 14.13 7.03 15.95
C LEU A 78 15.46 7.62 15.49
N ILE A 79 15.60 8.04 14.23
CA ILE A 79 16.84 8.67 13.75
C ILE A 79 17.18 9.90 14.58
N ALA A 80 16.22 10.79 14.82
CA ALA A 80 16.47 12.02 15.56
C ALA A 80 17.00 11.73 16.97
N ALA A 81 16.43 10.75 17.67
CA ALA A 81 16.91 10.31 18.97
C ALA A 81 18.32 9.72 18.90
N PHE A 82 18.57 8.76 18.01
CA PHE A 82 19.89 8.13 17.87
C PHE A 82 20.96 9.14 17.43
N ALA A 83 20.68 10.01 16.47
CA ALA A 83 21.60 11.05 16.03
C ALA A 83 21.92 12.06 17.14
N ARG A 84 20.94 12.36 18.03
CA ARG A 84 21.12 13.31 19.13
C ARG A 84 21.94 12.77 20.29
N PHE A 85 21.75 11.50 20.64
CA PHE A 85 22.34 10.88 21.84
C PHE A 85 23.50 9.94 21.53
N TRP A 86 23.46 9.22 20.40
CA TRP A 86 24.45 8.23 19.98
C TRP A 86 24.77 8.33 18.48
N PRO A 87 25.30 9.47 17.99
CA PRO A 87 25.48 9.70 16.55
C PRO A 87 26.29 8.59 15.85
N ARG A 88 27.33 8.06 16.51
CA ARG A 88 28.16 6.95 16.00
C ARG A 88 27.42 5.60 15.94
N ALA A 89 26.38 5.41 16.74
CA ALA A 89 25.58 4.18 16.78
C ALA A 89 24.35 4.24 15.87
N THR A 90 24.01 5.39 15.28
CA THR A 90 22.81 5.57 14.43
C THR A 90 22.75 4.55 13.29
N PHE A 91 23.81 4.45 12.49
CA PHE A 91 23.85 3.50 11.37
C PHE A 91 23.84 2.04 11.85
N PRO A 92 24.70 1.61 12.80
CA PRO A 92 24.63 0.24 13.36
C PRO A 92 23.27 -0.12 13.94
N ALA A 93 22.59 0.80 14.63
CA ALA A 93 21.28 0.58 15.21
C ALA A 93 20.22 0.35 14.12
N ILE A 94 20.22 1.15 13.05
CA ILE A 94 19.30 0.99 11.93
C ILE A 94 19.58 -0.31 11.18
N ALA A 95 20.85 -0.63 10.94
CA ALA A 95 21.25 -1.89 10.33
C ALA A 95 20.77 -3.09 11.18
N LEU A 96 20.94 -3.01 12.51
CA LEU A 96 20.45 -4.04 13.43
C LEU A 96 18.92 -4.17 13.37
N LEU A 97 18.18 -3.06 13.40
CA LEU A 97 16.71 -3.07 13.29
C LEU A 97 16.23 -3.67 11.96
N THR A 98 16.91 -3.35 10.85
CA THR A 98 16.64 -3.94 9.52
C THR A 98 16.86 -5.45 9.54
N VAL A 99 17.99 -5.92 10.10
CA VAL A 99 18.29 -7.35 10.20
C VAL A 99 17.32 -8.08 11.14
N LEU A 100 16.96 -7.48 12.28
CA LEU A 100 15.98 -8.02 13.20
C LEU A 100 14.59 -8.10 12.57
N SER A 101 14.22 -7.12 11.75
CA SER A 101 12.96 -7.14 11.00
C SER A 101 12.93 -8.26 9.97
N LEU A 102 14.03 -8.47 9.23
CA LEU A 102 14.16 -9.60 8.31
C LEU A 102 14.12 -10.94 9.04
N ALA A 103 14.81 -11.06 10.18
CA ALA A 103 14.78 -12.24 11.02
C ALA A 103 13.36 -12.53 11.56
N ALA A 104 12.63 -11.49 11.97
CA ALA A 104 11.24 -11.59 12.39
C ALA A 104 10.34 -12.04 11.23
N ASN A 105 10.59 -11.58 10.00
CA ASN A 105 9.89 -12.06 8.81
C ASN A 105 10.15 -13.56 8.58
N CYS A 106 11.42 -13.98 8.57
CA CYS A 106 11.82 -15.39 8.46
C CYS A 106 11.13 -16.25 9.52
N LEU A 107 11.11 -15.78 10.76
CA LEU A 107 10.52 -16.49 11.88
C LEU A 107 9.00 -16.60 11.71
N ALA A 108 8.32 -15.49 11.41
CA ALA A 108 6.88 -15.45 11.22
C ALA A 108 6.41 -16.41 10.11
N LEU A 109 7.15 -16.48 8.99
CA LEU A 109 6.90 -17.45 7.92
C LEU A 109 7.08 -18.91 8.36
N ARG A 110 7.94 -19.18 9.36
CA ARG A 110 8.16 -20.52 9.91
C ARG A 110 7.13 -20.92 10.97
N ILE A 111 6.71 -20.01 11.85
CA ILE A 111 5.93 -20.35 13.06
C ILE A 111 4.46 -19.92 13.04
N GLY A 112 4.10 -18.88 12.29
CA GLY A 112 2.88 -18.11 12.55
C GLY A 112 2.01 -17.80 11.34
N GLY A 113 2.28 -18.41 10.19
CA GLY A 113 1.54 -18.24 8.95
C GLY A 113 1.95 -17.00 8.14
N ALA A 114 1.63 -17.00 6.85
CA ALA A 114 2.02 -15.94 5.92
C ALA A 114 1.42 -14.56 6.29
N SER A 115 0.30 -14.50 7.02
CA SER A 115 -0.41 -13.26 7.37
C SER A 115 0.43 -12.25 8.18
N PRO A 116 0.93 -12.56 9.39
CA PRO A 116 1.74 -11.62 10.16
C PRO A 116 3.02 -11.19 9.44
N ALA A 117 3.69 -12.13 8.75
CA ALA A 117 4.86 -11.82 7.94
C ALA A 117 4.55 -10.80 6.84
N PHE A 118 3.32 -10.85 6.30
CA PHE A 118 2.88 -10.02 5.20
C PHE A 118 2.43 -8.62 5.62
N PHE A 119 1.67 -8.49 6.71
CA PHE A 119 1.02 -7.22 7.10
C PHE A 119 1.78 -6.38 8.11
N LEU A 120 2.51 -6.99 9.03
CA LEU A 120 2.96 -6.26 10.21
C LEU A 120 4.24 -5.48 9.93
N LEU A 121 4.29 -4.24 10.45
CA LEU A 121 5.49 -3.40 10.32
C LEU A 121 6.76 -4.09 10.82
N PRO A 122 6.80 -4.75 12.00
CA PRO A 122 8.03 -5.38 12.48
C PRO A 122 8.62 -6.43 11.53
N THR A 123 7.79 -7.11 10.72
CA THR A 123 8.26 -8.11 9.74
C THR A 123 8.51 -7.52 8.35
N ARG A 124 8.08 -6.28 8.09
CA ARG A 124 8.23 -5.61 6.77
C ARG A 124 9.21 -4.44 6.78
N ALA A 125 9.55 -3.92 7.96
CA ALA A 125 10.43 -2.77 8.12
C ALA A 125 11.82 -2.96 7.49
N TRP A 126 12.28 -4.19 7.27
CA TRP A 126 13.56 -4.46 6.60
C TRP A 126 13.62 -3.94 5.15
N GLU A 127 12.49 -3.91 4.43
CA GLU A 127 12.42 -3.42 3.04
C GLU A 127 12.71 -1.90 3.00
N LEU A 128 11.98 -1.14 3.82
CA LEU A 128 12.16 0.32 3.97
C LEU A 128 13.47 0.67 4.68
N GLY A 129 13.85 -0.12 5.69
CA GLY A 129 15.09 0.02 6.44
C GLY A 129 16.34 -0.14 5.57
N THR A 130 16.29 -1.03 4.57
CA THR A 130 17.38 -1.16 3.58
C THR A 130 17.53 0.14 2.78
N GLY A 131 16.43 0.73 2.30
CA GLY A 131 16.46 2.03 1.62
C GLY A 131 17.01 3.15 2.52
N ALA A 132 16.64 3.14 3.80
CA ALA A 132 17.13 4.12 4.75
C ALA A 132 18.62 3.97 5.07
N MET A 133 19.14 2.73 5.10
CA MET A 133 20.58 2.47 5.22
C MET A 133 21.34 3.10 4.04
N VAL A 134 20.86 2.95 2.81
CA VAL A 134 21.47 3.59 1.63
C VAL A 134 21.49 5.12 1.77
N ALA A 135 20.40 5.72 2.26
CA ALA A 135 20.31 7.16 2.46
C ALA A 135 21.30 7.71 3.51
N LEU A 136 21.71 6.87 4.48
CA LEU A 136 22.67 7.23 5.52
C LEU A 136 24.13 6.94 5.15
N LEU A 137 24.37 6.20 4.08
CA LEU A 137 25.74 5.97 3.62
C LEU A 137 26.38 7.27 3.15
N PRO A 138 27.62 7.56 3.55
CA PRO A 138 28.32 8.75 3.06
C PRO A 138 28.50 8.66 1.54
N PRO A 139 28.38 9.78 0.79
CA PRO A 139 28.56 9.80 -0.66
C PRO A 139 29.93 9.31 -1.15
N SER A 140 30.94 9.24 -0.26
CA SER A 140 32.25 8.66 -0.56
C SER A 140 32.21 7.15 -0.78
N LEU A 141 31.22 6.44 -0.20
CA LEU A 141 31.03 5.00 -0.40
C LEU A 141 30.12 4.67 -1.59
N ALA A 142 29.54 5.68 -2.24
CA ALA A 142 28.73 5.47 -3.43
C ALA A 142 29.59 4.90 -4.57
N PRO A 143 29.14 3.84 -5.25
CA PRO A 143 29.88 3.27 -6.37
C PRO A 143 30.05 4.29 -7.50
N ARG A 144 31.18 4.23 -8.21
CA ARG A 144 31.51 5.13 -9.32
C ARG A 144 31.95 4.36 -10.56
N GLY A 145 31.91 5.01 -11.72
CA GLY A 145 32.36 4.47 -12.99
C GLY A 145 31.71 3.12 -13.34
N THR A 146 32.53 2.18 -13.80
CA THR A 146 32.10 0.83 -14.20
C THR A 146 31.42 0.06 -13.06
N THR A 147 31.88 0.21 -11.81
CA THR A 147 31.28 -0.46 -10.65
C THR A 147 29.82 -0.05 -10.47
N ALA A 148 29.51 1.24 -10.65
CA ALA A 148 28.14 1.73 -10.57
C ALA A 148 27.28 1.21 -11.74
N GLY A 149 27.84 1.15 -12.95
CA GLY A 149 27.18 0.55 -14.10
C GLY A 149 26.83 -0.92 -13.86
N LEU A 150 27.77 -1.70 -13.34
CA LEU A 150 27.57 -3.11 -13.03
C LEU A 150 26.52 -3.32 -11.94
N LEU A 151 26.63 -2.61 -10.81
CA LEU A 151 25.67 -2.70 -9.71
C LEU A 151 24.26 -2.27 -10.14
N GLY A 152 24.15 -1.19 -10.93
CA GLY A 152 22.87 -0.76 -11.49
C GLY A 152 22.23 -1.80 -12.40
N SER A 153 23.03 -2.45 -13.26
CA SER A 153 22.57 -3.56 -14.12
C SER A 153 22.15 -4.79 -13.33
N ILE A 154 22.95 -5.22 -12.35
CA ILE A 154 22.60 -6.33 -11.45
C ILE A 154 21.29 -6.01 -10.71
N GLY A 155 21.16 -4.78 -10.21
CA GLY A 155 19.97 -4.35 -9.50
C GLY A 155 18.72 -4.34 -10.38
N ALA A 156 18.83 -3.82 -11.60
CA ALA A 156 17.74 -3.84 -12.57
C ALA A 156 17.32 -5.27 -12.94
N VAL A 157 18.28 -6.17 -13.17
CA VAL A 157 18.00 -7.59 -13.47
C VAL A 157 17.31 -8.27 -12.28
N ALA A 158 17.76 -8.03 -11.05
CA ALA A 158 17.12 -8.61 -9.87
C ALA A 158 15.66 -8.13 -9.69
N ILE A 159 15.38 -6.85 -9.97
CA ILE A 159 14.02 -6.31 -9.99
C ILE A 159 13.18 -6.96 -11.10
N LEU A 160 13.73 -7.06 -12.32
CA LEU A 160 13.04 -7.69 -13.45
C LEU A 160 12.71 -9.16 -13.20
N ILE A 161 13.63 -9.92 -12.58
CA ILE A 161 13.37 -11.30 -12.17
C ILE A 161 12.21 -11.36 -11.17
N GLY A 162 12.17 -10.43 -10.21
CA GLY A 162 11.04 -10.32 -9.28
C GLY A 162 9.70 -10.04 -9.96
N ILE A 163 9.69 -9.19 -11.00
CA ILE A 163 8.49 -8.89 -11.79
C ILE A 163 8.05 -10.11 -12.62
N ILE A 164 9.00 -10.83 -13.23
CA ILE A 164 8.75 -11.96 -14.15
C ILE A 164 8.45 -13.26 -13.39
N ASN A 165 8.70 -13.32 -12.08
CA ASN A 165 8.33 -14.45 -11.23
C ASN A 165 7.11 -14.11 -10.34
N PRO A 166 5.91 -13.85 -10.92
CA PRO A 166 4.74 -13.45 -10.14
C PRO A 166 4.03 -14.62 -9.42
N LEU A 167 4.54 -15.86 -9.51
CA LEU A 167 3.79 -17.07 -9.14
C LEU A 167 4.81 -18.05 -8.55
N GLN A 168 4.94 -18.26 -7.23
CA GLN A 168 4.10 -19.21 -6.50
C GLN A 168 4.03 -18.98 -4.97
N THR A 169 4.58 -17.90 -4.42
CA THR A 169 4.54 -17.72 -2.95
C THR A 169 4.62 -16.24 -2.57
N TYR A 170 3.45 -15.59 -2.49
CA TYR A 170 3.34 -14.28 -1.84
C TYR A 170 4.01 -14.34 -0.46
N GLY A 171 4.99 -13.48 -0.22
CA GLY A 171 5.72 -13.43 1.05
C GLY A 171 6.94 -14.36 1.16
N SER A 172 7.42 -14.98 0.07
CA SER A 172 8.67 -15.75 0.15
C SER A 172 9.90 -14.84 0.04
N ILE A 173 10.76 -14.95 1.05
CA ILE A 173 12.06 -14.26 1.12
C ILE A 173 12.93 -14.49 -0.13
N PRO A 174 12.95 -15.68 -0.77
CA PRO A 174 13.73 -15.91 -1.99
C PRO A 174 13.39 -14.98 -3.16
N VAL A 175 12.19 -14.42 -3.22
CA VAL A 175 11.81 -13.44 -4.26
C VAL A 175 12.01 -12.00 -3.77
N ALA A 176 11.57 -11.69 -2.55
CA ALA A 176 11.63 -10.33 -2.02
C ALA A 176 13.08 -9.85 -1.77
N LEU A 177 13.96 -10.73 -1.28
CA LEU A 177 15.33 -10.37 -0.91
C LEU A 177 16.17 -9.93 -2.13
N PRO A 178 16.21 -10.66 -3.27
CA PRO A 178 16.87 -10.18 -4.47
C PRO A 178 16.33 -8.84 -4.97
N VAL A 179 15.02 -8.61 -4.89
CA VAL A 179 14.39 -7.34 -5.33
C VAL A 179 14.83 -6.18 -4.44
N VAL A 180 14.82 -6.36 -3.11
CA VAL A 180 15.24 -5.31 -2.17
C VAL A 180 16.74 -5.00 -2.31
N ILE A 181 17.58 -6.02 -2.44
CA ILE A 181 19.01 -5.84 -2.73
C ILE A 181 19.20 -5.17 -4.10
N GLY A 182 18.39 -5.54 -5.09
CA GLY A 182 18.43 -4.94 -6.41
C GLY A 182 18.06 -3.46 -6.41
N ALA A 183 17.01 -3.09 -5.67
CA ALA A 183 16.64 -1.70 -5.44
C ALA A 183 17.75 -0.93 -4.70
N MET A 184 18.36 -1.54 -3.68
CA MET A 184 19.51 -0.97 -2.98
C MET A 184 20.67 -0.65 -3.93
N PHE A 185 21.04 -1.59 -4.80
CA PHE A 185 22.10 -1.38 -5.80
C PHE A 185 21.73 -0.31 -6.83
N LEU A 186 20.48 -0.29 -7.28
CA LEU A 186 20.02 0.69 -8.25
C LEU A 186 20.03 2.12 -7.66
N ILE A 187 19.57 2.28 -6.43
CA ILE A 187 19.58 3.57 -5.71
C ILE A 187 21.03 4.01 -5.45
N ALA A 188 21.89 3.11 -4.97
CA ALA A 188 23.30 3.42 -4.73
C ALA A 188 24.05 3.78 -6.03
N ALA A 189 23.74 3.10 -7.13
CA ALA A 189 24.28 3.39 -8.45
C ALA A 189 23.73 4.70 -9.06
N GLY A 190 22.54 5.15 -8.65
CA GLY A 190 21.85 6.33 -9.18
C GLY A 190 22.67 7.63 -9.15
N GLN A 191 23.67 7.72 -8.27
CA GLN A 191 24.58 8.87 -8.19
C GLN A 191 25.62 8.90 -9.32
N ALA A 192 25.80 7.81 -10.07
CA ALA A 192 26.75 7.72 -11.18
C ALA A 192 26.07 7.95 -12.53
N GLN A 193 26.30 9.13 -13.13
CA GLN A 193 25.78 9.51 -14.46
C GLN A 193 26.28 8.60 -15.62
N GLN A 194 27.25 7.73 -15.36
CA GLN A 194 27.88 6.87 -16.36
C GLN A 194 27.19 5.50 -16.54
N SER A 195 26.20 5.14 -15.70
CA SER A 195 25.47 3.87 -15.85
C SER A 195 24.44 3.93 -16.99
N PRO A 196 24.47 3.01 -17.99
CA PRO A 196 23.46 2.93 -19.04
C PRO A 196 22.03 2.74 -18.50
N VAL A 197 21.89 1.96 -17.43
CA VAL A 197 20.61 1.72 -16.75
C VAL A 197 20.06 3.02 -16.16
N ASN A 198 20.90 3.83 -15.52
CA ASN A 198 20.48 5.12 -14.98
C ASN A 198 20.04 6.07 -16.10
N ARG A 199 20.74 6.07 -17.25
CA ARG A 199 20.36 6.89 -18.41
C ARG A 199 18.99 6.49 -18.96
N LEU A 200 18.71 5.18 -19.04
CA LEU A 200 17.41 4.68 -19.46
C LEU A 200 16.31 5.13 -18.49
N ILE A 201 16.48 4.90 -17.19
CA ILE A 201 15.49 5.24 -16.16
C ILE A 201 15.30 6.76 -16.03
N ALA A 202 16.34 7.55 -16.31
CA ALA A 202 16.28 9.01 -16.31
C ALA A 202 15.58 9.61 -17.56
N THR A 203 15.10 8.79 -18.50
CA THR A 203 14.32 9.29 -19.63
C THR A 203 13.01 9.94 -19.16
N PRO A 204 12.52 11.00 -19.81
CA PRO A 204 11.30 11.71 -19.38
C PRO A 204 10.07 10.81 -19.18
N PRO A 205 9.79 9.79 -20.02
CA PRO A 205 8.64 8.91 -19.81
C PRO A 205 8.75 8.08 -18.52
N LEU A 206 9.92 7.49 -18.24
CA LEU A 206 10.12 6.67 -17.04
C LEU A 206 10.13 7.52 -15.77
N VAL A 207 10.73 8.71 -15.83
CA VAL A 207 10.64 9.69 -14.74
C VAL A 207 9.18 10.09 -14.50
N PHE A 208 8.40 10.32 -15.57
CA PHE A 208 6.99 10.66 -15.44
C PHE A 208 6.17 9.55 -14.75
N VAL A 209 6.38 8.29 -15.12
CA VAL A 209 5.77 7.14 -14.42
C VAL A 209 6.16 7.15 -12.93
N GLY A 210 7.42 7.42 -12.61
CA GLY A 210 7.88 7.58 -11.23
C GLY A 210 7.18 8.74 -10.49
N LEU A 211 6.97 9.88 -11.16
CA LEU A 211 6.29 11.05 -10.59
C LEU A 211 4.83 10.78 -10.25
N ILE A 212 4.12 9.98 -11.05
CA ILE A 212 2.69 9.64 -10.83
C ILE A 212 2.49 8.33 -10.07
N SER A 213 3.58 7.62 -9.71
CA SER A 213 3.55 6.26 -9.16
C SER A 213 2.66 6.10 -7.92
N TYR A 214 2.70 7.06 -6.99
CA TYR A 214 1.85 7.06 -5.81
C TYR A 214 0.37 7.14 -6.18
N SER A 215 0.01 8.06 -7.09
CA SER A 215 -1.37 8.17 -7.57
C SER A 215 -1.78 6.91 -8.37
N LEU A 216 -0.91 6.35 -9.22
CA LEU A 216 -1.19 5.08 -9.89
C LEU A 216 -1.48 3.95 -8.90
N TYR A 217 -0.64 3.81 -7.86
CA TYR A 217 -0.84 2.84 -6.79
C TYR A 217 -2.17 3.03 -6.05
N LEU A 218 -2.61 4.27 -5.80
CA LEU A 218 -3.91 4.52 -5.17
C LEU A 218 -5.09 4.10 -6.06
N TRP A 219 -5.04 4.43 -7.34
CA TRP A 219 -6.20 4.27 -8.22
C TRP A 219 -6.30 2.89 -8.87
N HIS A 220 -5.21 2.12 -9.03
CA HIS A 220 -5.26 0.87 -9.80
C HIS A 220 -6.24 -0.17 -9.21
N TRP A 221 -6.21 -0.35 -7.89
CA TRP A 221 -6.93 -1.45 -7.24
C TRP A 221 -8.44 -1.23 -7.20
N PRO A 222 -8.98 -0.05 -6.81
CA PRO A 222 -10.43 0.14 -6.81
C PRO A 222 -11.05 0.00 -8.20
N PHE A 223 -10.37 0.44 -9.27
CA PHE A 223 -10.86 0.27 -10.64
C PHE A 223 -11.04 -1.21 -10.99
N ILE A 224 -10.05 -2.05 -10.70
CA ILE A 224 -10.11 -3.50 -10.92
C ILE A 224 -11.25 -4.12 -10.09
N VAL A 225 -11.25 -3.85 -8.79
CA VAL A 225 -12.17 -4.50 -7.85
C VAL A 225 -13.61 -4.11 -8.08
N PHE A 226 -13.92 -2.82 -8.26
CA PHE A 226 -15.30 -2.41 -8.53
C PHE A 226 -15.81 -2.95 -9.86
N SER A 227 -14.93 -3.09 -10.86
CA SER A 227 -15.30 -3.66 -12.16
C SER A 227 -15.60 -5.16 -12.03
N GLN A 228 -14.76 -5.92 -11.33
CA GLN A 228 -15.00 -7.34 -11.05
C GLN A 228 -16.24 -7.55 -10.16
N TYR A 229 -16.45 -6.68 -9.16
CA TYR A 229 -17.61 -6.74 -8.28
C TYR A 229 -18.91 -6.52 -9.07
N TYR A 230 -18.93 -5.53 -9.98
CA TYR A 230 -20.09 -5.25 -10.81
C TYR A 230 -20.38 -6.34 -11.85
N LEU A 231 -19.34 -6.87 -12.49
CA LEU A 231 -19.48 -7.89 -13.53
C LEU A 231 -19.65 -9.30 -12.96
N VAL A 232 -19.32 -9.51 -11.69
CA VAL A 232 -19.31 -10.82 -11.00
C VAL A 232 -18.46 -11.84 -11.76
N ARG A 233 -17.37 -11.39 -12.38
CA ARG A 233 -16.39 -12.20 -13.11
C ARG A 233 -15.07 -11.46 -13.30
N ASP A 234 -14.06 -12.19 -13.72
CA ASP A 234 -12.80 -11.61 -14.15
C ASP A 234 -12.97 -10.74 -15.40
N LEU A 235 -12.09 -9.73 -15.49
CA LEU A 235 -12.07 -8.78 -16.59
C LEU A 235 -11.42 -9.42 -17.82
N ASN A 236 -12.03 -9.22 -18.97
CA ASN A 236 -11.37 -9.55 -20.24
C ASN A 236 -10.31 -8.48 -20.58
N ILE A 237 -9.47 -8.75 -21.58
CA ILE A 237 -8.39 -7.83 -21.99
C ILE A 237 -8.92 -6.43 -22.34
N GLY A 238 -10.07 -6.34 -23.04
CA GLY A 238 -10.67 -5.04 -23.38
C GLY A 238 -11.07 -4.24 -22.13
N GLU A 239 -11.70 -4.91 -21.16
CA GLU A 239 -12.08 -4.30 -19.87
C GLU A 239 -10.86 -3.89 -19.03
N ILE A 240 -9.80 -4.71 -19.04
CA ILE A 240 -8.53 -4.36 -18.38
C ILE A 240 -7.91 -3.12 -19.02
N MET A 241 -7.94 -3.01 -20.36
CA MET A 241 -7.41 -1.83 -21.04
C MET A 241 -8.24 -0.57 -20.75
N ILE A 242 -9.57 -0.70 -20.69
CA ILE A 242 -10.46 0.42 -20.33
C ILE A 242 -10.25 0.85 -18.88
N ALA A 243 -10.21 -0.10 -17.94
CA ALA A 243 -9.91 0.17 -16.53
C ALA A 243 -8.51 0.77 -16.36
N GLY A 244 -7.52 0.27 -17.12
CA GLY A 244 -6.16 0.78 -17.16
C GLY A 244 -6.06 2.22 -17.67
N ALA A 245 -6.83 2.56 -18.72
CA ALA A 245 -6.92 3.93 -19.21
C ALA A 245 -7.60 4.86 -18.19
N GLY A 246 -8.72 4.41 -17.59
CA GLY A 246 -9.45 5.13 -16.56
C GLY A 246 -8.58 5.43 -15.33
N MET A 247 -7.89 4.42 -14.80
CA MET A 247 -6.98 4.60 -13.65
C MET A 247 -5.82 5.53 -13.98
N ALA A 248 -5.25 5.45 -15.19
CA ALA A 248 -4.14 6.32 -15.61
C ALA A 248 -4.59 7.78 -15.68
N ILE A 249 -5.77 8.05 -16.22
CA ILE A 249 -6.36 9.40 -16.25
C ILE A 249 -6.57 9.92 -14.82
N CYS A 250 -7.22 9.13 -13.96
CA CYS A 250 -7.45 9.50 -12.56
C CYS A 250 -6.13 9.74 -11.80
N ALA A 251 -5.12 8.91 -12.05
CA ALA A 251 -3.80 9.07 -11.44
C ALA A 251 -3.11 10.35 -11.90
N ILE A 252 -3.14 10.67 -13.19
CA ILE A 252 -2.55 11.90 -13.74
C ILE A 252 -3.26 13.15 -13.20
N VAL A 253 -4.60 13.13 -13.14
CA VAL A 253 -5.41 14.23 -12.59
C VAL A 253 -5.12 14.41 -11.09
N SER A 254 -5.16 13.32 -10.32
CA SER A 254 -4.82 13.30 -8.90
C SER A 254 -3.42 13.87 -8.66
N TRP A 255 -2.42 13.39 -9.41
CA TRP A 255 -1.05 13.89 -9.31
C TRP A 255 -0.96 15.38 -9.65
N ARG A 256 -1.56 15.82 -10.76
CA ARG A 256 -1.39 17.18 -11.29
C ARG A 256 -2.05 18.24 -10.41
N TYR A 257 -3.21 17.93 -9.84
CA TYR A 257 -4.08 18.90 -9.15
C TYR A 257 -4.15 18.70 -7.64
N VAL A 258 -3.84 17.53 -7.12
CA VAL A 258 -3.88 17.26 -5.68
C VAL A 258 -2.49 16.98 -5.13
N GLU A 259 -1.62 16.28 -5.85
CA GLU A 259 -0.30 15.97 -5.31
C GLU A 259 0.70 17.11 -5.52
N ARG A 260 0.83 17.60 -6.75
CA ARG A 260 1.81 18.62 -7.14
C ARG A 260 1.63 19.95 -6.38
N PRO A 261 0.41 20.50 -6.18
CA PRO A 261 0.27 21.76 -5.46
C PRO A 261 0.71 21.66 -4.00
N PHE A 262 0.43 20.53 -3.35
CA PHE A 262 0.79 20.28 -1.97
C PHE A 262 2.27 19.94 -1.77
N ARG A 263 2.98 19.56 -2.84
CA ARG A 263 4.45 19.44 -2.86
C ARG A 263 5.16 20.79 -3.01
N SER A 264 4.46 21.85 -3.40
CA SER A 264 5.05 23.18 -3.51
C SER A 264 5.07 23.89 -2.14
N ARG A 265 6.13 24.68 -1.87
CA ARG A 265 6.22 25.49 -0.64
C ARG A 265 5.21 26.65 -0.58
N ALA A 266 4.31 26.76 -1.56
CA ALA A 266 3.33 27.84 -1.65
C ALA A 266 2.21 27.73 -0.61
N ILE A 267 1.91 26.52 -0.11
CA ILE A 267 0.88 26.28 0.89
C ILE A 267 1.54 25.99 2.23
N SER A 268 1.08 26.64 3.30
CA SER A 268 1.61 26.39 4.64
C SER A 268 1.32 24.97 5.12
N ALA A 269 2.27 24.34 5.81
CA ALA A 269 2.10 23.00 6.38
C ALA A 269 0.87 22.94 7.31
N ARG A 270 0.61 24.00 8.08
CA ARG A 270 -0.56 24.11 8.95
C ARG A 270 -1.87 24.03 8.16
N SER A 271 -1.98 24.76 7.05
CA SER A 271 -3.17 24.73 6.18
C SER A 271 -3.40 23.33 5.61
N VAL A 272 -2.32 22.66 5.18
CA VAL A 272 -2.39 21.27 4.68
C VAL A 272 -2.86 20.32 5.77
N CYS A 273 -2.29 20.40 6.98
CA CYS A 273 -2.68 19.56 8.11
C CYS A 273 -4.14 19.78 8.50
N LEU A 274 -4.60 21.04 8.57
CA LEU A 274 -6.00 21.35 8.89
C LEU A 274 -6.96 20.82 7.82
N ALA A 275 -6.64 21.02 6.54
CA ALA A 275 -7.46 20.51 5.44
C ALA A 275 -7.50 18.97 5.43
N ALA A 276 -6.36 18.32 5.66
CA ALA A 276 -6.29 16.87 5.75
C ALA A 276 -7.07 16.33 6.97
N ALA A 277 -6.96 16.97 8.13
CA ALA A 277 -7.70 16.60 9.34
C ALA A 277 -9.22 16.79 9.16
N ALA A 278 -9.63 17.90 8.54
CA ALA A 278 -11.04 18.14 8.22
C ALA A 278 -11.58 17.09 7.24
N GLY A 279 -10.86 16.83 6.14
CA GLY A 279 -11.24 15.82 5.16
C GLY A 279 -11.30 14.41 5.77
N ALA A 280 -10.31 14.05 6.59
CA ALA A 280 -10.29 12.78 7.32
C ALA A 280 -11.46 12.68 8.31
N SER A 281 -11.82 13.76 9.01
CA SER A 281 -12.94 13.78 9.96
C SER A 281 -14.29 13.60 9.26
N VAL A 282 -14.50 14.26 8.13
CA VAL A 282 -15.71 14.08 7.30
C VAL A 282 -15.81 12.65 6.81
N LEU A 283 -14.72 12.10 6.26
CA LEU A 283 -14.66 10.73 5.79
C LEU A 283 -14.87 9.71 6.92
N ALA A 284 -14.31 9.95 8.10
CA ALA A 284 -14.54 9.11 9.28
C ALA A 284 -16.00 9.15 9.75
N ALA A 285 -16.64 10.33 9.70
CA ALA A 285 -18.06 10.47 10.01
C ALA A 285 -18.93 9.70 9.01
N ILE A 286 -18.62 9.79 7.70
CA ILE A 286 -19.31 9.02 6.66
C ILE A 286 -19.12 7.52 6.90
N ALA A 287 -17.89 7.05 7.11
CA ALA A 287 -17.60 5.65 7.38
C ALA A 287 -18.36 5.13 8.62
N SER A 288 -18.42 5.94 9.68
CA SER A 288 -19.17 5.61 10.89
C SER A 288 -20.68 5.55 10.63
N ALA A 289 -21.22 6.47 9.82
CA ALA A 289 -22.62 6.45 9.41
C ALA A 289 -22.97 5.22 8.56
N LEU A 290 -22.07 4.79 7.65
CA LEU A 290 -22.25 3.55 6.89
C LEU A 290 -22.33 2.33 7.80
N ILE A 291 -21.49 2.26 8.85
CA ILE A 291 -21.52 1.16 9.82
C ILE A 291 -22.80 1.22 10.67
N TRP A 292 -23.14 2.40 11.21
CA TRP A 292 -24.28 2.57 12.11
C TRP A 292 -25.63 2.36 11.42
N SER A 293 -25.73 2.72 10.14
CA SER A 293 -26.91 2.47 9.30
C SER A 293 -27.05 1.03 8.80
N ASN A 294 -26.23 0.09 9.28
CA ASN A 294 -26.13 -1.29 8.78
C ASN A 294 -25.92 -1.36 7.27
N GLY A 295 -25.08 -0.46 6.75
CA GLY A 295 -24.77 -0.39 5.33
C GLY A 295 -25.94 0.06 4.48
N LEU A 296 -26.76 1.00 4.95
CA LEU A 296 -27.84 1.66 4.19
C LEU A 296 -28.79 0.71 3.43
N PRO A 297 -29.38 -0.33 4.06
CA PRO A 297 -30.11 -1.38 3.35
C PRO A 297 -31.29 -0.84 2.53
N GLY A 298 -31.92 0.26 2.97
CA GLY A 298 -33.04 0.91 2.26
C GLY A 298 -32.69 1.52 0.89
N ARG A 299 -31.40 1.57 0.50
CA ARG A 299 -31.01 2.02 -0.85
C ARG A 299 -31.25 0.96 -1.94
N ILE A 300 -31.43 -0.30 -1.54
CA ILE A 300 -31.52 -1.43 -2.48
C ILE A 300 -32.97 -1.82 -2.68
N SER A 301 -33.43 -1.88 -3.93
CA SER A 301 -34.79 -2.30 -4.31
C SER A 301 -34.94 -3.83 -4.33
N GLY A 302 -36.19 -4.30 -4.44
CA GLY A 302 -36.67 -5.64 -4.05
C GLY A 302 -35.79 -6.85 -4.38
N GLU A 303 -35.28 -6.98 -5.61
CA GLU A 303 -34.51 -8.17 -6.02
C GLU A 303 -33.12 -8.24 -5.36
N ALA A 304 -32.40 -7.13 -5.33
CA ALA A 304 -31.10 -7.06 -4.66
C ALA A 304 -31.24 -7.05 -3.12
N ALA A 305 -32.39 -6.60 -2.59
CA ALA A 305 -32.72 -6.76 -1.17
C ALA A 305 -32.92 -8.24 -0.79
N ALA A 306 -33.55 -9.03 -1.67
CA ALA A 306 -33.71 -10.48 -1.48
C ALA A 306 -32.36 -11.23 -1.53
N ILE A 307 -31.47 -10.87 -2.47
CA ILE A 307 -30.10 -11.41 -2.51
C ILE A 307 -29.33 -11.04 -1.24
N ASN A 308 -29.40 -9.79 -0.79
CA ASN A 308 -28.75 -9.38 0.46
C ASN A 308 -29.30 -10.15 1.68
N ALA A 309 -30.60 -10.40 1.74
CA ALA A 309 -31.18 -11.22 2.81
C ALA A 309 -30.63 -12.67 2.76
N ALA A 310 -30.52 -13.26 1.57
CA ALA A 310 -29.97 -14.61 1.39
C ALA A 310 -28.46 -14.72 1.69
N VAL A 311 -27.68 -13.65 1.44
CA VAL A 311 -26.26 -13.58 1.81
C VAL A 311 -26.09 -13.31 3.31
N GLY A 312 -26.93 -12.44 3.88
CA GLY A 312 -26.96 -12.13 5.31
C GLY A 312 -27.32 -13.32 6.20
N THR A 313 -28.16 -14.24 5.75
CA THR A 313 -28.48 -15.49 6.47
C THR A 313 -27.28 -16.43 6.59
N ASN A 314 -26.33 -16.41 5.63
CA ASN A 314 -25.13 -17.23 5.68
C ASN A 314 -24.01 -16.67 6.58
N TYR A 315 -24.04 -15.38 6.93
CA TYR A 315 -23.09 -14.78 7.89
C TYR A 315 -23.59 -14.82 9.35
N ILE A 316 -24.88 -15.10 9.59
CA ILE A 316 -25.48 -15.10 10.94
C ILE A 316 -25.44 -16.49 11.62
N VAL A 317 -25.13 -17.56 10.88
CA VAL A 317 -24.79 -18.88 11.46
C VAL A 317 -23.26 -18.97 11.51
N ALA A 318 -22.53 -18.94 12.64
CA ALA A 318 -22.83 -19.43 13.97
C ALA A 318 -22.26 -18.50 15.06
N ARG A 319 -23.08 -17.59 15.60
CA ARG A 319 -22.77 -16.96 16.90
C ARG A 319 -23.16 -17.86 18.08
N SER A 320 -23.87 -18.96 17.83
CA SER A 320 -24.39 -19.89 18.83
C SER A 320 -23.54 -21.15 19.07
N GLN A 321 -22.47 -21.40 18.29
CA GLN A 321 -21.59 -22.56 18.50
C GLN A 321 -20.27 -22.24 19.23
N ILE A 322 -20.05 -20.98 19.64
CA ILE A 322 -18.83 -20.58 20.37
C ILE A 322 -19.02 -20.69 21.91
N PHE A 323 -20.25 -20.92 22.40
CA PHE A 323 -20.56 -21.02 23.84
C PHE A 323 -21.19 -22.36 24.27
N SER A 324 -21.09 -23.40 23.45
CA SER A 324 -21.52 -24.75 23.81
C SER A 324 -20.57 -25.78 23.20
N GLY A 325 -19.49 -26.07 23.92
CA GLY A 325 -18.44 -27.02 23.56
C GLY A 325 -17.24 -26.85 24.48
#